data_AF-A0A1C7M9B9-F1
#
_entry.id   AF-A0A1C7M9B9-F1
#
_cell.length_a   1.000
_cell.length_b   1.000
_cell.length_c   1.000
_cell.angle_alpha   90.00
_cell.angle_beta   90.00
_cell.angle_gamma   90.00
#
_symmetry.space_group_name_H-M   'P 1'
#
loop_
_entity.id
_entity.type
_entity.pdbx_description
1 polymer ?
#
loop_
_entity_poly.entity_id
_entity_poly.type
_entity_poly.pdbx_seq_one_letter_code
_entity_poly.pdbx_strand_id
1 'polypeptide(L)'
;MLKFNVYLYNTRKLESFCAFMVTQAPFRYPFLRHLSIAGFYPMPSSESISQLVEILTHASRLQTLHLSCYDLLKSDHRLQAACSSLTSIKEFHMCWNEGPVFQAQDPLYKMLKQMQSPLVRADLRFFRCNDGIGLDLATLLHSTATLEDLTVSNIAFQSELQFPRLRKLSFSTINYPPLALTARIFPNLTDLTILRDMDHLNAENDRYRQLNRSVQLAGGGWTSLDRLTGWPLDLYSLGLTCPIRCVKIFVYSHNHELVADILSDCRPSQIDIVFNDIFPSVRCLSDEVAARLTYLRCTIHLIYFDRNPIALVSATHYAFRRLVADTMM
;
A
#
# COMPACT_ATOMS: atom_id res chain seq x y z
N MET A 1 5.97 -29.72 11.16
CA MET A 1 6.10 -28.43 10.44
C MET A 1 4.94 -27.53 10.84
N LEU A 2 5.18 -26.35 11.40
CA LEU A 2 4.14 -25.35 11.61
C LEU A 2 3.84 -24.69 10.25
N LYS A 3 2.87 -25.24 9.51
CA LYS A 3 2.44 -24.68 8.22
C LYS A 3 1.45 -23.51 8.37
N PHE A 4 1.05 -23.20 9.59
CA PHE A 4 0.00 -22.23 9.88
C PHE A 4 0.61 -20.88 10.25
N ASN A 5 -0.08 -19.80 9.89
CA ASN A 5 0.26 -18.46 10.35
C ASN A 5 0.00 -18.35 11.85
N VAL A 6 1.03 -18.03 12.63
CA VAL A 6 0.89 -17.82 14.08
C VAL A 6 0.48 -16.37 14.31
N TYR A 7 -0.71 -16.17 14.88
CA TYR A 7 -1.23 -14.84 15.19
C TYR A 7 -1.39 -14.63 16.69
N LEU A 8 -0.56 -13.73 17.24
CA LEU A 8 -0.48 -13.38 18.66
C LEU A 8 -1.11 -12.00 18.87
N TYR A 9 -2.36 -11.97 19.36
CA TYR A 9 -3.13 -10.72 19.58
C TYR A 9 -3.62 -10.52 21.02
N ASN A 10 -3.22 -11.42 21.93
CA ASN A 10 -3.47 -11.26 23.36
C ASN A 10 -2.45 -12.08 24.16
N THR A 11 -2.32 -11.73 25.44
CA THR A 11 -1.30 -12.28 26.34
C THR A 11 -1.40 -13.80 26.47
N ARG A 12 -2.62 -14.34 26.59
CA ARG A 12 -2.84 -15.79 26.68
C ARG A 12 -2.32 -16.55 25.46
N LYS A 13 -2.50 -15.99 24.25
CA LYS A 13 -1.98 -16.59 23.01
C LYS A 13 -0.46 -16.53 22.93
N LEU A 14 0.13 -15.41 23.36
CA LEU A 14 1.58 -15.29 23.46
C LEU A 14 2.16 -16.31 24.44
N GLU A 15 1.63 -16.40 25.66
CA GLU A 15 2.07 -17.35 26.68
C GLU A 15 1.95 -18.80 26.20
N SER A 16 0.79 -19.17 25.64
CA SER A 16 0.58 -20.51 25.09
C SER A 16 1.54 -20.83 23.94
N PHE A 17 1.84 -19.83 23.08
CA PHE A 17 2.81 -19.98 22.02
C PHE A 17 4.22 -20.15 22.56
N CYS A 18 4.65 -19.31 23.50
CA CYS A 18 5.97 -19.39 24.11
C CYS A 18 6.17 -20.74 24.82
N ALA A 19 5.22 -21.15 25.66
CA ALA A 19 5.26 -22.47 26.32
C ALA A 19 5.39 -23.61 25.30
N PHE A 20 4.60 -23.56 24.21
CA PHE A 20 4.70 -24.53 23.14
C PHE A 20 6.09 -24.52 22.47
N MET A 21 6.63 -23.36 22.10
CA MET A 21 7.92 -23.31 21.42
C MET A 21 9.07 -23.77 22.32
N VAL A 22 9.05 -23.37 23.60
CA VAL A 22 10.11 -23.67 24.58
C VAL A 22 10.13 -25.14 25.01
N THR A 23 8.98 -25.82 25.06
CA THR A 23 8.88 -27.24 25.47
C THR A 23 9.81 -28.18 24.67
N GLN A 24 10.13 -27.84 23.42
CA GLN A 24 11.10 -28.59 22.60
C GLN A 24 12.11 -27.64 21.95
N ALA A 25 12.55 -26.63 22.70
CA ALA A 25 13.66 -25.78 22.28
C ALA A 25 14.96 -26.61 22.15
N PRO A 26 15.85 -26.28 21.19
CA PRO A 26 15.67 -25.30 20.12
C PRO A 26 14.98 -25.88 18.87
N PHE A 27 14.58 -27.16 18.89
CA PHE A 27 14.09 -27.89 17.70
C PHE A 27 12.87 -27.26 17.04
N ARG A 28 11.99 -26.60 17.81
CA ARG A 28 10.78 -25.96 17.26
C ARG A 28 11.05 -24.64 16.55
N TYR A 29 12.09 -23.89 16.92
CA TYR A 29 12.34 -22.54 16.43
C TYR A 29 12.49 -22.47 14.88
N PRO A 30 13.26 -23.35 14.22
CA PRO A 30 13.42 -23.32 12.76
C PRO A 30 12.15 -23.71 11.97
N PHE A 31 11.10 -24.19 12.63
CA PHE A 31 9.83 -24.50 11.97
C PHE A 31 8.89 -23.30 11.89
N LEU A 32 9.20 -22.19 12.59
CA LEU A 32 8.41 -20.96 12.51
C LEU A 32 8.70 -20.25 11.19
N ARG A 33 7.65 -20.07 10.36
CA ARG A 33 7.75 -19.44 9.03
C ARG A 33 7.01 -18.11 8.94
N HIS A 34 5.88 -18.00 9.62
CA HIS A 34 5.00 -16.83 9.57
C HIS A 34 4.60 -16.47 11.00
N LEU A 35 4.86 -15.23 11.39
CA LEU A 35 4.52 -14.72 12.70
C LEU A 35 3.87 -13.35 12.56
N SER A 36 2.72 -13.20 13.19
CA SER A 36 2.00 -11.94 13.28
C SER A 36 1.80 -11.60 14.75
N ILE A 37 2.31 -10.45 15.19
CA ILE A 37 2.23 -9.94 16.56
C ILE A 37 1.43 -8.64 16.53
N ALA A 38 0.35 -8.61 17.30
CA ALA A 38 -0.51 -7.44 17.46
C ALA A 38 -0.44 -6.88 18.88
N GLY A 39 -0.99 -5.67 19.07
CA GLY A 39 -1.03 -5.00 20.36
C GLY A 39 -1.64 -5.88 21.46
N PHE A 40 -1.11 -5.73 22.68
CA PHE A 40 -1.52 -6.49 23.85
C PHE A 40 -2.14 -5.56 24.88
N TYR A 41 -3.33 -5.89 25.34
CA TYR A 41 -3.93 -5.26 26.51
C TYR A 41 -4.60 -6.33 27.38
N PRO A 42 -4.11 -6.59 28.60
CA PRO A 42 -2.96 -5.96 29.27
C PRO A 42 -1.60 -6.35 28.65
N MET A 43 -0.54 -5.62 29.00
CA MET A 43 0.83 -5.92 28.56
C MET A 43 1.29 -7.31 29.04
N PRO A 44 2.04 -8.10 28.24
CA PRO A 44 2.55 -9.40 28.66
C PRO A 44 3.57 -9.33 29.79
N SER A 45 3.75 -10.44 30.50
CA SER A 45 4.80 -10.58 31.51
C SER A 45 6.21 -10.47 30.90
N SER A 46 7.19 -9.97 31.65
CA SER A 46 8.58 -9.88 31.16
C SER A 46 9.17 -11.25 30.80
N GLU A 47 8.70 -12.32 31.43
CA GLU A 47 9.04 -13.71 31.10
C GLU A 47 8.55 -14.07 29.69
N SER A 48 7.29 -13.78 29.38
CA SER A 48 6.72 -14.03 28.04
C SER A 48 7.46 -13.25 26.95
N ILE A 49 7.84 -12.01 27.24
CA ILE A 49 8.62 -11.17 26.32
C ILE A 49 10.02 -11.76 26.13
N SER A 50 10.66 -12.21 27.20
CA SER A 50 12.00 -12.81 27.13
C SER A 50 11.99 -14.13 26.33
N GLN A 51 10.96 -14.96 26.51
CA GLN A 51 10.77 -16.18 25.70
C GLN A 51 10.52 -15.83 24.22
N LEU A 52 9.75 -14.78 23.93
CA LEU A 52 9.54 -14.32 22.56
C LEU A 52 10.84 -13.84 21.90
N VAL A 53 11.66 -13.08 22.64
CA VAL A 53 12.99 -12.66 22.18
C VAL A 53 13.88 -13.86 21.86
N GLU A 54 13.90 -14.88 22.72
CA GLU A 54 14.65 -16.12 22.49
C GLU A 54 14.16 -16.83 21.23
N ILE A 55 12.84 -17.02 21.08
CA ILE A 55 12.24 -17.66 19.91
C ILE A 55 12.65 -16.94 18.62
N LEU A 56 12.54 -15.61 18.59
CA LEU A 56 12.90 -14.81 17.41
C LEU A 56 14.39 -14.89 17.10
N THR A 57 15.26 -14.83 18.11
CA THR A 57 16.72 -14.94 17.94
C THR A 57 17.11 -16.25 17.25
N HIS A 58 16.36 -17.34 17.49
CA HIS A 58 16.63 -18.65 16.91
C HIS A 58 15.73 -19.00 15.70
N ALA A 59 14.81 -18.12 15.30
CA ALA A 59 13.89 -18.33 14.19
C ALA A 59 14.58 -18.10 12.83
N SER A 60 15.64 -18.86 12.54
CA SER A 60 16.49 -18.78 11.34
C SER A 60 15.77 -19.00 10.00
N ARG A 61 14.48 -19.32 10.06
CA ARG A 61 13.65 -19.75 8.94
C ARG A 61 12.36 -18.92 8.83
N LEU A 62 12.22 -17.86 9.62
CA LEU A 62 11.08 -16.96 9.60
C LEU A 62 11.07 -16.13 8.32
N GLN A 63 10.04 -16.30 7.48
CA GLN A 63 9.91 -15.67 6.17
C GLN A 63 8.99 -14.46 6.20
N THR A 64 7.93 -14.49 7.00
CA THR A 64 6.96 -13.38 7.10
C THR A 64 6.84 -12.93 8.55
N LEU A 65 7.05 -11.64 8.77
CA LEU A 65 6.88 -11.00 10.07
C LEU A 65 5.91 -9.83 9.94
N HIS A 66 4.83 -9.87 10.72
CA HIS A 66 3.87 -8.77 10.82
C HIS A 66 3.86 -8.22 12.25
N LEU A 67 4.12 -6.92 12.39
CA LEU A 67 4.17 -6.20 13.65
C LEU A 67 3.10 -5.09 13.67
N SER A 68 2.16 -5.22 14.60
CA SER A 68 1.16 -4.19 14.93
C SER A 68 1.12 -3.94 16.45
N CYS A 69 2.25 -4.16 17.12
CA CYS A 69 2.43 -4.11 18.57
C CYS A 69 3.42 -3.01 18.99
N TYR A 70 3.09 -1.74 18.73
CA TYR A 70 4.01 -0.63 19.01
C TYR A 70 4.47 -0.58 20.47
N ASP A 71 3.53 -0.62 21.42
CA ASP A 71 3.84 -0.54 22.85
C ASP A 71 4.86 -1.59 23.28
N LEU A 72 4.70 -2.82 22.76
CA LEU A 72 5.58 -3.92 23.07
C LEU A 72 7.00 -3.64 22.57
N LEU A 73 7.13 -3.21 21.31
CA LEU A 73 8.43 -2.88 20.73
C LEU A 73 9.06 -1.69 21.45
N LYS A 74 8.30 -0.64 21.79
CA LYS A 74 8.78 0.52 22.55
C LYS A 74 9.28 0.12 23.94
N SER A 75 8.60 -0.82 24.58
CA SER A 75 8.90 -1.23 25.96
C SER A 75 10.15 -2.11 26.10
N ASP A 76 10.52 -2.89 25.08
CA ASP A 76 11.66 -3.82 25.15
C ASP A 76 12.58 -3.72 23.92
N HIS A 77 13.76 -3.12 24.13
CA HIS A 77 14.80 -2.97 23.11
C HIS A 77 15.38 -4.30 22.62
N ARG A 78 15.32 -5.37 23.44
CA ARG A 78 15.81 -6.70 23.04
C ARG A 78 14.93 -7.30 21.97
N LEU A 79 13.62 -7.03 22.01
CA LEU A 79 12.69 -7.47 20.98
C LEU A 79 12.97 -6.80 19.64
N GLN A 80 13.25 -5.50 19.65
CA GLN A 80 13.67 -4.78 18.45
C GLN A 80 14.95 -5.38 17.87
N ALA A 81 15.98 -5.58 18.71
CA ALA A 81 17.25 -6.16 18.28
C ALA A 81 17.06 -7.56 17.70
N ALA A 82 16.24 -8.40 18.33
CA ALA A 82 15.90 -9.72 17.82
C ALA A 82 15.25 -9.63 16.42
N CYS A 83 14.24 -8.77 16.25
CA CYS A 83 13.58 -8.53 14.96
C CYS A 83 14.56 -8.04 13.88
N SER A 84 15.43 -7.08 14.18
CA SER A 84 16.42 -6.55 13.24
C SER A 84 17.47 -7.59 12.83
N SER A 85 17.86 -8.47 13.75
CA SER A 85 18.89 -9.49 13.52
C SER A 85 18.42 -10.64 12.63
N LEU A 86 17.12 -10.75 12.38
CA LEU A 86 16.58 -11.76 11.48
C LEU A 86 17.12 -11.51 10.06
N THR A 87 17.65 -12.57 9.46
CA THR A 87 18.24 -12.55 8.10
C THR A 87 17.40 -13.31 7.08
N SER A 88 16.33 -13.99 7.53
CA SER A 88 15.51 -14.88 6.70
C SER A 88 14.19 -14.27 6.23
N ILE A 89 13.83 -13.07 6.70
CA ILE A 89 12.56 -12.43 6.36
C ILE A 89 12.55 -12.03 4.89
N LYS A 90 11.44 -12.32 4.23
CA LYS A 90 11.12 -11.95 2.85
C LYS A 90 9.97 -10.95 2.80
N GLU A 91 9.02 -11.08 3.72
CA GLU A 91 7.84 -10.23 3.81
C GLU A 91 7.78 -9.58 5.18
N PHE A 92 7.77 -8.26 5.20
CA PHE A 92 7.69 -7.49 6.43
C PHE A 92 6.47 -6.57 6.40
N HIS A 93 5.62 -6.67 7.42
CA HIS A 93 4.45 -5.83 7.56
C HIS A 93 4.52 -5.10 8.89
N MET A 94 4.30 -3.79 8.86
CA MET A 94 4.27 -2.94 10.03
C MET A 94 3.13 -1.94 9.92
N CYS A 95 2.33 -1.88 10.98
CA CYS A 95 1.23 -0.92 11.11
C CYS A 95 1.42 -0.13 12.40
N TRP A 96 1.49 1.20 12.26
CA TRP A 96 1.75 2.13 13.34
C TRP A 96 0.62 3.14 13.48
N ASN A 97 -0.11 3.06 14.58
CA ASN A 97 -1.28 3.92 14.82
C ASN A 97 -1.02 5.03 15.85
N GLU A 98 0.15 5.06 16.51
CA GLU A 98 0.33 5.82 17.75
C GLU A 98 1.40 6.91 17.69
N GLY A 99 0.91 8.15 17.67
CA GLY A 99 1.77 9.33 17.77
C GLY A 99 2.66 9.52 16.53
N PRO A 100 3.22 10.72 16.33
CA PRO A 100 4.13 10.92 15.22
C PRO A 100 5.47 10.23 15.46
N VAL A 101 6.01 9.61 14.41
CA VAL A 101 7.37 9.05 14.39
C VAL A 101 8.34 10.22 14.23
N PHE A 102 8.56 10.95 15.31
CA PHE A 102 9.16 12.28 15.20
C PHE A 102 10.65 12.28 14.86
N GLN A 103 11.39 11.18 15.04
CA GLN A 103 12.86 11.26 15.01
C GLN A 103 13.55 9.97 14.59
N ALA A 104 14.77 10.11 14.04
CA ALA A 104 15.73 9.03 13.84
C ALA A 104 16.09 8.25 15.12
N GLN A 105 15.68 8.76 16.29
CA GLN A 105 15.82 8.07 17.56
C GLN A 105 14.71 7.07 17.86
N ASP A 106 13.61 7.08 17.10
CA ASP A 106 12.48 6.19 17.31
C ASP A 106 12.96 4.73 17.28
N PRO A 107 12.60 3.92 18.28
CA PRO A 107 13.09 2.55 18.37
C PRO A 107 12.73 1.71 17.14
N LEU A 108 11.59 1.96 16.48
CA LEU A 108 11.23 1.24 15.27
C LEU A 108 11.98 1.70 14.05
N TYR A 109 12.24 3.00 13.95
CA TYR A 109 13.11 3.51 12.91
C TYR A 109 14.50 2.87 13.00
N LYS A 110 15.06 2.79 14.22
CA LYS A 110 16.32 2.08 14.46
C LYS A 110 16.22 0.60 14.09
N MET A 111 15.13 -0.07 14.43
CA MET A 111 14.91 -1.47 14.09
C MET A 111 14.91 -1.70 12.57
N LEU A 112 14.10 -0.93 11.82
CA LEU A 112 14.02 -0.99 10.36
C LEU A 112 15.38 -0.73 9.71
N LYS A 113 16.07 0.31 10.18
CA LYS A 113 17.42 0.66 9.73
C LYS A 113 18.45 -0.43 10.05
N GLN A 114 18.26 -1.21 11.10
CA GLN A 114 19.19 -2.30 11.45
C GLN A 114 18.83 -3.63 10.83
N MET A 115 17.70 -3.71 10.12
CA MET A 115 17.17 -4.96 9.58
C MET A 115 18.11 -5.52 8.51
N GLN A 116 18.56 -6.76 8.71
CA GLN A 116 19.51 -7.44 7.82
C GLN A 116 18.84 -8.36 6.79
N SER A 117 17.52 -8.51 6.88
CA SER A 117 16.76 -9.36 5.98
C SER A 117 16.69 -8.79 4.56
N PRO A 118 16.95 -9.58 3.51
CA PRO A 118 16.76 -9.18 2.11
C PRO A 118 15.26 -9.24 1.76
N LEU A 119 14.54 -8.17 2.14
CA LEU A 119 13.10 -8.07 1.94
C LEU A 119 12.76 -8.07 0.46
N VAL A 120 11.73 -8.83 0.12
CA VAL A 120 11.10 -8.88 -1.21
C VAL A 120 9.81 -8.07 -1.18
N ARG A 121 9.10 -8.08 -0.04
CA ARG A 121 7.88 -7.29 0.18
C ARG A 121 7.94 -6.54 1.50
N ALA A 122 7.54 -5.28 1.47
CA ALA A 122 7.36 -4.46 2.67
C ALA A 122 6.03 -3.70 2.65
N ASP A 123 5.29 -3.73 3.75
CA ASP A 123 4.10 -2.91 3.98
C ASP A 123 4.32 -2.09 5.26
N LEU A 124 4.62 -0.80 5.10
CA LEU A 124 5.00 0.11 6.19
C LEU A 124 3.96 1.22 6.30
N ARG A 125 3.02 1.07 7.24
CA ARG A 125 1.94 2.03 7.44
C ARG A 125 2.18 2.86 8.68
N PHE A 126 2.49 4.14 8.49
CA PHE A 126 2.59 5.16 9.51
C PHE A 126 1.34 6.03 9.49
N PHE A 127 0.48 5.94 10.49
CA PHE A 127 -0.70 6.78 10.66
C PHE A 127 -0.36 7.92 11.62
N ARG A 128 -0.51 9.19 11.20
CA ARG A 128 -0.23 10.46 11.92
C ARG A 128 1.21 11.02 11.80
N CYS A 129 1.49 11.78 10.73
CA CYS A 129 2.64 12.67 10.63
C CYS A 129 2.10 14.11 10.41
N ASN A 130 1.87 14.83 11.51
CA ASN A 130 1.23 16.15 11.48
C ASN A 130 2.18 17.28 11.04
N ASP A 131 3.48 17.01 11.04
CA ASP A 131 4.57 17.95 10.76
C ASP A 131 5.00 17.99 9.29
N GLY A 132 4.38 17.16 8.42
CA GLY A 132 4.57 17.22 6.97
C GLY A 132 5.94 16.74 6.47
N ILE A 133 6.88 16.40 7.35
CA ILE A 133 8.18 15.84 6.99
C ILE A 133 8.07 14.31 7.06
N GLY A 134 7.68 13.71 5.94
CA GLY A 134 7.67 12.26 5.80
C GLY A 134 9.06 11.64 5.98
N LEU A 135 9.12 10.40 6.48
CA LEU A 135 10.37 9.65 6.58
C LEU A 135 10.97 9.44 5.19
N ASP A 136 12.29 9.58 5.03
CA ASP A 136 12.97 9.28 3.77
C ASP A 136 13.10 7.77 3.59
N LEU A 137 12.53 7.23 2.51
CA LEU A 137 12.53 5.81 2.22
C LEU A 137 13.94 5.20 2.19
N ALA A 138 14.95 5.95 1.74
CA ALA A 138 16.33 5.46 1.70
C ALA A 138 16.90 5.13 3.06
N THR A 139 16.42 5.80 4.10
CA THR A 139 16.88 5.57 5.47
C THR A 139 16.23 4.34 6.11
N LEU A 140 15.11 3.89 5.56
CA LEU A 140 14.28 2.85 6.17
C LEU A 140 14.66 1.44 5.72
N LEU A 141 15.25 1.27 4.54
CA LEU A 141 15.39 -0.06 3.95
C LEU A 141 16.76 -0.26 3.28
N HIS A 142 17.55 -1.18 3.84
CA HIS A 142 18.75 -1.71 3.18
C HIS A 142 18.44 -2.70 2.04
N SER A 143 17.17 -3.05 1.84
CA SER A 143 16.70 -4.06 0.88
C SER A 143 16.47 -3.53 -0.55
N THR A 144 17.13 -2.44 -0.94
CA THR A 144 16.91 -1.78 -2.25
C THR A 144 17.08 -2.71 -3.44
N ALA A 145 18.06 -3.61 -3.36
CA ALA A 145 18.39 -4.56 -4.43
C ALA A 145 17.44 -5.76 -4.52
N THR A 146 16.61 -6.01 -3.50
CA THR A 146 15.77 -7.21 -3.40
C THR A 146 14.27 -6.92 -3.36
N LEU A 147 13.88 -5.70 -3.04
CA LEU A 147 12.49 -5.31 -2.88
C LEU A 147 11.77 -5.29 -4.22
N GLU A 148 10.64 -5.99 -4.30
CA GLU A 148 9.78 -6.13 -5.48
C GLU A 148 8.40 -5.49 -5.29
N ASP A 149 7.90 -5.47 -4.04
CA ASP A 149 6.58 -4.95 -3.65
C ASP A 149 6.71 -4.06 -2.40
N LEU A 150 6.29 -2.81 -2.51
CA LEU A 150 6.33 -1.85 -1.42
C LEU A 150 4.98 -1.16 -1.27
N THR A 151 4.44 -1.23 -0.06
CA THR A 151 3.30 -0.41 0.39
C THR A 151 3.77 0.52 1.49
N VAL A 152 3.57 1.83 1.34
CA VAL A 152 4.04 2.83 2.31
C VAL A 152 2.99 3.91 2.55
N SER A 153 2.87 4.40 3.78
CA SER A 153 2.06 5.59 4.07
C SER A 153 2.91 6.69 4.70
N ASN A 154 2.67 7.95 4.33
CA ASN A 154 3.32 9.13 4.91
C ASN A 154 4.87 9.12 4.80
N ILE A 155 5.39 8.74 3.64
CA ILE A 155 6.83 8.75 3.31
C ILE A 155 7.16 9.91 2.36
N ALA A 156 8.37 10.46 2.52
CA ALA A 156 8.96 11.42 1.59
C ALA A 156 9.98 10.72 0.69
N PHE A 157 10.03 11.14 -0.58
CA PHE A 157 11.05 10.73 -1.53
C PHE A 157 12.05 11.87 -1.67
N GLN A 158 13.16 11.81 -0.92
CA GLN A 158 14.18 12.88 -0.92
C GLN A 158 15.52 12.40 -1.48
N SER A 159 15.76 11.10 -1.46
CA SER A 159 17.01 10.47 -1.88
C SER A 159 16.98 10.00 -3.33
N GLU A 160 18.15 9.92 -3.97
CA GLU A 160 18.30 9.37 -5.32
C GLU A 160 18.48 7.84 -5.33
N LEU A 161 18.08 7.18 -4.25
CA LEU A 161 18.24 5.73 -4.10
C LEU A 161 17.36 5.00 -5.11
N GLN A 162 17.91 4.01 -5.78
CA GLN A 162 17.17 3.22 -6.77
C GLN A 162 16.74 1.88 -6.18
N PHE A 163 15.52 1.49 -6.52
CA PHE A 163 14.94 0.18 -6.24
C PHE A 163 14.76 -0.57 -7.56
N PRO A 164 15.84 -1.11 -8.14
CA PRO A 164 15.83 -1.61 -9.52
C PRO A 164 14.94 -2.86 -9.71
N ARG A 165 14.58 -3.58 -8.64
CA ARG A 165 13.69 -4.75 -8.74
C ARG A 165 12.23 -4.45 -8.41
N LEU A 166 11.95 -3.23 -7.96
CA LEU A 166 10.62 -2.89 -7.49
C LEU A 166 9.65 -2.74 -8.66
N ARG A 167 8.60 -3.57 -8.64
CA ARG A 167 7.58 -3.64 -9.67
C ARG A 167 6.24 -3.12 -9.18
N LYS A 168 5.97 -3.24 -7.88
CA LYS A 168 4.71 -2.80 -7.27
C LYS A 168 4.97 -1.76 -6.20
N LEU A 169 4.37 -0.60 -6.39
CA LEU A 169 4.42 0.50 -5.43
C LEU A 169 3.00 0.91 -5.08
N SER A 170 2.68 0.90 -3.80
CA SER A 170 1.48 1.48 -3.25
C SER A 170 1.87 2.56 -2.26
N PHE A 171 1.37 3.78 -2.43
CA PHE A 171 1.55 4.80 -1.41
C PHE A 171 0.32 5.65 -1.12
N SER A 172 0.22 6.06 0.15
CA SER A 172 -0.75 7.04 0.63
C SER A 172 0.03 8.18 1.29
N THR A 173 0.20 9.29 0.58
CA THR A 173 0.98 10.46 1.02
C THR A 173 0.11 11.70 1.04
N ILE A 174 0.46 12.69 1.86
CA ILE A 174 -0.23 14.00 1.87
C ILE A 174 0.12 14.77 0.58
N ASN A 175 1.38 14.71 0.16
CA ASN A 175 1.90 15.43 -1.01
C ASN A 175 2.22 14.48 -2.17
N TYR A 176 2.05 14.96 -3.41
CA TYR A 176 2.50 14.23 -4.59
C TYR A 176 4.02 14.22 -4.66
N PRO A 177 4.65 13.03 -4.76
CA PRO A 177 6.08 13.00 -5.00
C PRO A 177 6.38 13.50 -6.42
N PRO A 178 7.50 14.20 -6.64
CA PRO A 178 7.85 14.66 -7.99
C PRO A 178 7.99 13.49 -8.95
N LEU A 179 7.19 13.47 -10.04
CA LEU A 179 7.08 12.32 -10.94
C LEU A 179 8.43 11.84 -11.50
N ALA A 180 9.29 12.77 -11.92
CA ALA A 180 10.63 12.43 -12.43
C ALA A 180 11.50 11.73 -11.37
N LEU A 181 11.44 12.22 -10.12
CA LEU A 181 12.19 11.64 -9.01
C LEU A 181 11.66 10.24 -8.71
N THR A 182 10.33 10.08 -8.62
CA THR A 182 9.71 8.77 -8.35
C THR A 182 10.02 7.76 -9.45
N ALA A 183 9.97 8.14 -10.72
CA ALA A 183 10.32 7.25 -11.83
C ALA A 183 11.80 6.85 -11.82
N ARG A 184 12.70 7.76 -11.41
CA ARG A 184 14.13 7.45 -11.26
C ARG A 184 14.41 6.51 -10.09
N ILE A 185 13.70 6.68 -8.97
CA ILE A 185 13.79 5.78 -7.80
C ILE A 185 13.26 4.38 -8.16
N PHE A 186 12.19 4.30 -8.96
CA PHE A 186 11.51 3.05 -9.35
C PHE A 186 11.50 2.85 -10.87
N PRO A 187 12.66 2.57 -11.49
CA PRO A 187 12.79 2.57 -12.95
C PRO A 187 12.02 1.41 -13.62
N ASN A 188 11.81 0.30 -12.91
CA ASN A 188 11.14 -0.90 -13.42
C ASN A 188 9.72 -1.09 -12.85
N LEU A 189 9.10 0.01 -12.40
CA LEU A 189 7.75 -0.03 -11.86
C LEU A 189 6.74 -0.44 -12.92
N THR A 190 5.89 -1.42 -12.60
CA THR A 190 4.81 -1.87 -13.49
C THR A 190 3.43 -1.63 -12.89
N ASP A 191 3.31 -1.62 -11.57
CA ASP A 191 2.05 -1.49 -10.85
C ASP A 191 2.14 -0.32 -9.87
N LEU A 192 1.37 0.73 -10.11
CA LEU A 192 1.29 1.91 -9.25
C LEU A 192 -0.09 2.01 -8.60
N THR A 193 -0.12 2.09 -7.27
CA THR A 193 -1.33 2.37 -6.49
C THR A 193 -1.14 3.65 -5.68
N ILE A 194 -2.07 4.58 -5.82
CA ILE A 194 -2.09 5.84 -5.05
C ILE A 194 -3.46 5.99 -4.41
N LEU A 195 -3.47 6.10 -3.09
CA LEU A 195 -4.69 6.26 -2.31
C LEU A 195 -4.47 7.37 -1.28
N ARG A 196 -4.90 8.60 -1.58
CA ARG A 196 -4.91 9.69 -0.61
C ARG A 196 -6.28 9.83 0.05
N ASP A 197 -6.25 10.38 1.25
CA ASP A 197 -7.42 10.73 2.04
C ASP A 197 -7.72 12.22 1.83
N MET A 198 -8.05 12.60 0.59
CA MET A 198 -8.33 13.99 0.20
C MET A 198 -9.53 14.02 -0.76
N ASP A 199 -10.59 14.72 -0.35
CA ASP A 199 -11.88 14.68 -1.05
C ASP A 199 -12.14 15.89 -1.95
N HIS A 200 -11.22 16.86 -2.06
CA HIS A 200 -11.52 18.12 -2.75
C HIS A 200 -10.52 18.46 -3.84
N LEU A 201 -11.04 18.59 -5.07
CA LEU A 201 -10.36 19.23 -6.19
C LEU A 201 -10.04 20.68 -5.84
N ASN A 202 -8.82 21.10 -6.15
CA ASN A 202 -8.33 22.46 -5.94
C ASN A 202 -7.34 22.83 -7.05
N ALA A 203 -7.02 24.11 -7.18
CA ALA A 203 -6.12 24.62 -8.22
C ALA A 203 -4.71 23.98 -8.21
N GLU A 204 -4.26 23.46 -7.06
CA GLU A 204 -2.98 22.76 -6.98
C GLU A 204 -2.98 21.46 -7.78
N ASN A 205 -4.12 20.76 -7.86
CA ASN A 205 -4.22 19.51 -8.63
C ASN A 205 -3.95 19.74 -10.13
N ASP A 206 -4.50 20.82 -10.70
CA ASP A 206 -4.23 21.21 -12.09
C ASP A 206 -2.76 21.59 -12.28
N ARG A 207 -2.18 22.31 -11.31
CA ARG A 207 -0.76 22.69 -11.31
C ARG A 207 0.14 21.44 -11.31
N TYR A 208 -0.16 20.45 -10.47
CA TYR A 208 0.55 19.17 -10.44
C TYR A 208 0.40 18.40 -11.76
N ARG A 209 -0.82 18.33 -12.31
CA ARG A 209 -1.08 17.66 -13.60
C ARG A 209 -0.26 18.28 -14.73
N GLN A 210 -0.24 19.61 -14.83
CA GLN A 210 0.52 20.34 -15.85
C GLN A 210 2.03 20.16 -15.69
N LEU A 211 2.54 20.24 -14.46
CA LEU A 211 3.95 20.02 -14.16
C LEU A 211 4.39 18.59 -14.53
N ASN A 212 3.60 17.58 -14.16
CA ASN A 212 3.91 16.19 -14.45
C ASN A 212 3.87 15.90 -15.96
N ARG A 213 2.97 16.55 -16.71
CA ARG A 213 2.93 16.46 -18.18
C ARG A 213 4.17 17.09 -18.82
N SER A 214 4.58 18.28 -18.38
CA SER A 214 5.78 18.93 -18.94
C SER A 214 7.05 18.10 -18.69
N VAL A 215 7.16 17.47 -17.51
CA VAL A 215 8.22 16.51 -17.19
C VAL A 215 8.21 15.31 -18.15
N GLN A 216 7.05 14.74 -18.44
CA GLN A 216 6.95 13.60 -19.37
C GLN A 216 7.29 13.99 -20.81
N LEU A 217 6.85 15.17 -21.26
CA LEU A 217 7.22 15.71 -22.58
C LEU A 217 8.74 15.93 -22.71
N ALA A 218 9.42 16.25 -21.61
CA ALA A 218 10.87 16.36 -21.55
C ALA A 218 11.60 15.01 -21.42
N GLY A 219 10.89 13.87 -21.50
CA GLY A 219 11.46 12.53 -21.39
C GLY A 219 11.63 12.00 -19.96
N GLY A 220 11.08 12.69 -18.96
CA GLY A 220 11.00 12.19 -17.59
C GLY A 220 9.80 11.25 -17.35
N GLY A 221 9.73 10.64 -16.18
CA GLY A 221 8.62 9.74 -15.81
C GLY A 221 8.81 8.30 -16.31
N TRP A 222 7.74 7.51 -16.25
CA TRP A 222 7.73 6.13 -16.73
C TRP A 222 7.39 6.07 -18.23
N THR A 223 7.98 5.11 -18.94
CA THR A 223 7.69 4.88 -20.36
C THR A 223 6.38 4.12 -20.58
N SER A 224 6.00 3.27 -19.64
CA SER A 224 4.73 2.54 -19.62
C SER A 224 4.45 1.99 -18.22
N LEU A 225 3.19 1.68 -17.93
CA LEU A 225 2.78 0.94 -16.73
C LEU A 225 1.85 -0.22 -17.11
N ASP A 226 1.91 -1.32 -16.37
CA ASP A 226 0.94 -2.40 -16.51
C ASP A 226 -0.37 -2.05 -15.81
N ARG A 227 -0.29 -1.52 -14.59
CA ARG A 227 -1.44 -1.21 -13.75
C ARG A 227 -1.32 0.14 -13.07
N LEU A 228 -2.40 0.91 -13.11
CA LEU A 228 -2.60 2.12 -12.32
C LEU A 228 -3.87 1.97 -11.49
N THR A 229 -3.79 2.21 -10.19
CA THR A 229 -4.92 2.11 -9.26
C THR A 229 -5.00 3.34 -8.37
N GLY A 230 -6.18 3.93 -8.21
CA GLY A 230 -6.35 5.04 -7.26
C GLY A 230 -7.70 5.73 -7.30
N TRP A 231 -7.80 6.80 -6.51
CA TRP A 231 -8.94 7.73 -6.54
C TRP A 231 -8.84 8.66 -7.76
N PRO A 232 -9.97 9.08 -8.37
CA PRO A 232 -9.95 9.95 -9.54
C PRO A 232 -9.07 11.20 -9.36
N LEU A 233 -9.19 11.87 -8.22
CA LEU A 233 -8.39 13.07 -7.92
C LEU A 233 -6.87 12.78 -7.93
N ASP A 234 -6.45 11.63 -7.40
CA ASP A 234 -5.05 11.24 -7.35
C ASP A 234 -4.50 10.96 -8.74
N LEU A 235 -5.24 10.18 -9.52
CA LEU A 235 -4.86 9.80 -10.88
C LEU A 235 -4.86 11.01 -11.82
N TYR A 236 -5.83 11.92 -11.65
CA TYR A 236 -5.94 13.16 -12.40
C TYR A 236 -4.70 14.04 -12.22
N SER A 237 -4.31 14.31 -10.97
CA SER A 237 -3.17 15.18 -10.67
C SER A 237 -1.82 14.58 -11.04
N LEU A 238 -1.72 13.24 -11.08
CA LEU A 238 -0.52 12.61 -11.64
C LEU A 238 -0.32 12.97 -13.11
N GLY A 239 -1.41 13.13 -13.88
CA GLY A 239 -1.35 13.49 -15.30
C GLY A 239 -0.48 12.55 -16.12
N LEU A 240 -0.53 11.24 -15.86
CA LEU A 240 0.28 10.26 -16.58
C LEU A 240 -0.19 10.17 -18.04
N THR A 241 0.74 10.37 -18.95
CA THR A 241 0.54 10.32 -20.42
C THR A 241 1.20 9.10 -21.06
N CYS A 242 1.95 8.32 -20.29
CA CYS A 242 2.51 7.05 -20.74
C CYS A 242 1.39 6.02 -20.96
N PRO A 243 1.56 5.04 -21.87
CA PRO A 243 0.60 3.96 -22.04
C PRO A 243 0.42 3.13 -20.76
N ILE A 244 -0.83 2.88 -20.37
CA ILE A 244 -1.16 2.05 -19.20
C ILE A 244 -2.09 0.92 -19.62
N ARG A 245 -1.71 -0.35 -19.41
CA ARG A 245 -2.56 -1.48 -19.87
C ARG A 245 -3.90 -1.53 -19.13
N CYS A 246 -3.87 -1.44 -17.79
CA CYS A 246 -5.02 -1.58 -16.92
C CYS A 246 -5.15 -0.39 -15.96
N VAL A 247 -6.30 0.29 -15.96
CA VAL A 247 -6.60 1.39 -15.03
C VAL A 247 -7.75 0.97 -14.12
N LYS A 248 -7.53 1.03 -12.81
CA LYS A 248 -8.54 0.78 -11.78
C LYS A 248 -8.86 2.07 -11.03
N ILE A 249 -10.11 2.49 -11.07
CA ILE A 249 -10.54 3.78 -10.49
C ILE A 249 -11.61 3.53 -9.44
N PHE A 250 -11.39 4.04 -8.24
CA PHE A 250 -12.39 4.02 -7.18
C PHE A 250 -13.19 5.33 -7.22
N VAL A 251 -14.39 5.33 -7.80
CA VAL A 251 -15.17 6.54 -8.05
C VAL A 251 -16.14 6.81 -6.90
N TYR A 252 -16.02 8.00 -6.32
CA TYR A 252 -17.02 8.63 -5.46
C TYR A 252 -17.86 9.66 -6.24
N SER A 253 -18.99 10.04 -5.65
CA SER A 253 -19.97 11.00 -6.19
C SER A 253 -19.41 12.23 -6.90
N HIS A 254 -18.43 12.89 -6.30
CA HIS A 254 -18.05 14.27 -6.59
C HIS A 254 -16.86 14.41 -7.55
N ASN A 255 -16.23 13.32 -8.00
CA ASN A 255 -15.02 13.37 -8.84
C ASN A 255 -15.15 12.58 -10.15
N HIS A 256 -16.38 12.29 -10.58
CA HIS A 256 -16.63 11.44 -11.74
C HIS A 256 -16.29 12.16 -13.07
N GLU A 257 -16.34 13.50 -13.11
CA GLU A 257 -15.91 14.26 -14.29
C GLU A 257 -14.43 14.04 -14.65
N LEU A 258 -13.58 13.75 -13.65
CA LEU A 258 -12.15 13.56 -13.85
C LEU A 258 -11.83 12.25 -14.59
N VAL A 259 -12.76 11.29 -14.57
CA VAL A 259 -12.54 9.96 -15.17
C VAL A 259 -12.28 10.05 -16.67
N ALA A 260 -13.03 10.88 -17.40
CA ALA A 260 -12.84 11.04 -18.84
C ALA A 260 -11.43 11.55 -19.17
N ASP A 261 -10.96 12.52 -18.39
CA ASP A 261 -9.64 13.13 -18.49
C ASP A 261 -8.52 12.13 -18.19
N ILE A 262 -8.66 11.34 -17.12
CA ILE A 262 -7.69 10.29 -16.74
C ILE A 262 -7.57 9.25 -17.85
N LEU A 263 -8.70 8.79 -18.39
CA LEU A 263 -8.75 7.76 -19.42
C LEU A 263 -8.24 8.27 -20.77
N SER A 264 -8.48 9.54 -21.09
CA SER A 264 -7.93 10.21 -22.27
C SER A 264 -6.39 10.28 -22.19
N ASP A 265 -5.86 10.61 -21.01
CA ASP A 265 -4.42 10.73 -20.78
C ASP A 265 -3.70 9.38 -20.82
N CYS A 266 -4.20 8.39 -20.08
CA CYS A 266 -3.53 7.09 -19.90
C CYS A 266 -3.78 6.11 -21.06
N ARG A 267 -4.81 6.36 -21.87
CA ARG A 267 -5.26 5.54 -23.01
C ARG A 267 -5.31 4.03 -22.71
N PRO A 268 -6.04 3.59 -21.67
CA PRO A 268 -5.95 2.21 -21.25
C PRO A 268 -6.69 1.24 -22.15
N SER A 269 -6.19 0.00 -22.18
CA SER A 269 -6.84 -1.12 -22.88
C SER A 269 -7.85 -1.88 -22.00
N GLN A 270 -7.69 -1.79 -20.68
CA GLN A 270 -8.54 -2.43 -19.68
C GLN A 270 -8.93 -1.43 -18.59
N ILE A 271 -10.20 -1.41 -18.22
CA ILE A 271 -10.72 -0.52 -17.19
C ILE A 271 -11.47 -1.35 -16.12
N ASP A 272 -11.17 -1.08 -14.84
CA ASP A 272 -11.96 -1.54 -13.68
C ASP A 272 -12.45 -0.33 -12.88
N ILE A 273 -13.70 0.07 -13.09
CA ILE A 273 -14.31 1.17 -12.32
C ILE A 273 -15.07 0.59 -11.15
N VAL A 274 -14.73 1.04 -9.96
CA VAL A 274 -15.37 0.66 -8.70
C VAL A 274 -16.15 1.85 -8.18
N PHE A 275 -17.48 1.78 -8.24
CA PHE A 275 -18.37 2.82 -7.71
C PHE A 275 -18.67 2.52 -6.25
N ASN A 276 -18.37 3.46 -5.35
CA ASN A 276 -18.71 3.33 -3.94
C ASN A 276 -20.14 3.79 -3.61
N ASP A 277 -20.79 4.44 -4.56
CA ASP A 277 -22.13 5.00 -4.46
C ASP A 277 -22.89 4.81 -5.77
N ILE A 278 -24.22 4.84 -5.73
CA ILE A 278 -25.05 4.74 -6.95
C ILE A 278 -25.10 6.08 -7.66
N PHE A 279 -24.47 6.14 -8.84
CA PHE A 279 -24.52 7.30 -9.72
C PHE A 279 -24.85 6.90 -11.17
N PRO A 280 -25.52 7.78 -11.94
CA PRO A 280 -25.74 7.59 -13.37
C PRO A 280 -24.42 7.86 -14.14
N SER A 281 -23.43 6.99 -13.96
CA SER A 281 -22.03 7.16 -14.37
C SER A 281 -21.72 6.82 -15.83
N VAL A 282 -22.71 6.84 -16.72
CA VAL A 282 -22.52 6.38 -18.12
C VAL A 282 -21.78 7.42 -19.00
N ARG A 283 -21.50 8.63 -18.50
CA ARG A 283 -20.82 9.68 -19.30
C ARG A 283 -19.30 9.71 -19.15
N CYS A 284 -18.70 8.78 -18.40
CA CYS A 284 -17.27 8.81 -18.10
C CYS A 284 -16.38 8.27 -19.24
N LEU A 285 -16.95 7.61 -20.24
CA LEU A 285 -16.22 7.04 -21.38
C LEU A 285 -16.52 7.88 -22.64
N SER A 286 -15.50 8.49 -23.22
CA SER A 286 -15.62 9.07 -24.56
C SER A 286 -15.61 7.98 -25.63
N ASP A 287 -16.15 8.26 -26.80
CA ASP A 287 -16.13 7.33 -27.95
C ASP A 287 -14.71 6.88 -28.29
N GLU A 288 -13.72 7.79 -28.16
CA GLU A 288 -12.31 7.50 -28.38
C GLU A 288 -11.76 6.49 -27.35
N VAL A 289 -12.14 6.61 -26.07
CA VAL A 289 -11.77 5.62 -25.05
C VAL A 289 -12.46 4.30 -25.36
N ALA A 290 -13.77 4.31 -25.58
CA ALA A 290 -14.57 3.11 -25.86
C ALA A 290 -14.01 2.30 -27.05
N ALA A 291 -13.64 2.98 -28.15
CA ALA A 291 -13.08 2.35 -29.35
C ALA A 291 -11.77 1.59 -29.13
N ARG A 292 -11.04 1.86 -28.03
CA ARG A 292 -9.74 1.23 -27.72
C ARG A 292 -9.84 0.14 -26.65
N LEU A 293 -10.97 0.03 -25.96
CA LEU A 293 -11.11 -0.91 -24.85
C LEU A 293 -11.22 -2.34 -25.34
N THR A 294 -10.41 -3.19 -24.72
CA THR A 294 -10.49 -4.66 -24.86
C THR A 294 -11.26 -5.29 -23.69
N TYR A 295 -11.34 -4.58 -22.57
CA TYR A 295 -12.00 -5.06 -21.36
C TYR A 295 -12.53 -3.89 -20.53
N LEU A 296 -13.80 -4.00 -20.13
CA LEU A 296 -14.44 -3.09 -19.19
C LEU A 296 -15.08 -3.90 -18.06
N ARG A 297 -14.69 -3.60 -16.84
CA ARG A 297 -15.34 -4.07 -15.62
C ARG A 297 -15.88 -2.88 -14.86
N CYS A 298 -17.15 -2.96 -14.48
CA CYS A 298 -17.78 -2.02 -13.56
C CYS A 298 -18.25 -2.79 -12.34
N THR A 299 -17.76 -2.39 -11.16
CA THR A 299 -18.14 -2.96 -9.88
C THR A 299 -18.86 -1.89 -9.07
N ILE A 300 -20.06 -2.19 -8.56
CA ILE A 300 -20.81 -1.26 -7.71
C ILE A 300 -20.80 -1.82 -6.29
N HIS A 301 -20.21 -1.05 -5.36
CA HIS A 301 -20.19 -1.35 -3.94
C HIS A 301 -21.38 -0.67 -3.27
N LEU A 302 -22.30 -1.46 -2.73
CA LEU A 302 -23.53 -0.98 -2.08
C LEU A 302 -23.32 -0.77 -0.56
N ILE A 303 -22.14 -0.29 -0.16
CA ILE A 303 -21.72 -0.29 1.25
C ILE A 303 -22.35 0.88 2.02
N TYR A 304 -22.66 1.99 1.35
CA TYR A 304 -23.22 3.20 1.99
C TYR A 304 -24.74 3.34 1.85
N PHE A 305 -25.44 2.22 1.65
CA PHE A 305 -26.90 2.20 1.68
C PHE A 305 -27.41 2.37 3.11
N ASP A 306 -27.57 3.61 3.54
CA ASP A 306 -28.37 3.92 4.73
C ASP A 306 -29.86 3.71 4.39
N ARG A 307 -30.28 2.45 4.42
CA ARG A 307 -31.67 1.94 4.44
C ARG A 307 -32.68 2.54 3.44
N ASN A 308 -32.27 3.11 2.31
CA ASN A 308 -33.20 3.57 1.27
C ASN A 308 -33.29 2.55 0.10
N PRO A 309 -34.28 1.64 0.09
CA PRO A 309 -34.41 0.61 -0.94
C PRO A 309 -34.75 1.14 -2.35
N ILE A 310 -35.18 2.39 -2.49
CA ILE A 310 -35.60 2.96 -3.79
C ILE A 310 -34.40 3.20 -4.72
N ALA A 311 -33.22 3.52 -4.18
CA ALA A 311 -32.04 3.80 -5.00
C ALA A 311 -31.46 2.56 -5.72
N LEU A 312 -31.73 1.35 -5.23
CA LEU A 312 -31.25 0.10 -5.83
C LEU A 312 -31.90 -0.22 -7.19
N VAL A 313 -33.19 0.10 -7.33
CA VAL A 313 -33.99 -0.21 -8.52
C VAL A 313 -33.61 0.70 -9.69
N SER A 314 -33.29 1.97 -9.41
CA SER A 314 -32.86 2.94 -10.44
C SER A 314 -31.48 2.63 -11.01
N ALA A 315 -30.57 2.09 -10.20
CA ALA A 315 -29.19 1.81 -10.61
C ALA A 315 -29.07 0.66 -11.62
N THR A 316 -29.79 -0.43 -11.33
CA THR A 316 -29.77 -1.65 -12.16
C THR A 316 -30.42 -1.42 -13.52
N HIS A 317 -31.45 -0.55 -13.59
CA HIS A 317 -32.17 -0.25 -14.83
C HIS A 317 -31.35 0.64 -15.79
N TYR A 318 -30.51 1.54 -15.28
CA TYR A 318 -29.76 2.50 -16.11
C TYR A 318 -28.43 1.94 -16.64
N ALA A 319 -27.72 1.14 -15.84
CA ALA A 319 -26.42 0.58 -16.22
C ALA A 319 -26.52 -0.45 -17.37
N PHE A 320 -27.60 -1.23 -17.42
CA PHE A 320 -27.75 -2.31 -18.41
C PHE A 320 -28.30 -1.86 -19.76
N ARG A 321 -29.22 -0.88 -19.82
CA ARG A 321 -29.85 -0.49 -21.09
C ARG A 321 -28.89 0.23 -22.05
N ARG A 322 -27.90 0.95 -21.54
CA ARG A 322 -27.04 1.80 -22.38
C ARG A 322 -25.79 1.08 -22.87
N LEU A 323 -25.20 0.21 -22.04
CA LEU A 323 -24.06 -0.62 -22.46
C LEU A 323 -24.45 -1.59 -23.60
N VAL A 324 -25.69 -2.11 -23.60
CA VAL A 324 -26.18 -3.01 -24.66
C VAL A 324 -26.58 -2.25 -25.93
N ALA A 325 -27.07 -1.01 -25.81
CA ALA A 325 -27.45 -0.21 -26.98
C ALA A 325 -26.24 0.32 -27.78
N ASP A 326 -25.16 0.70 -27.09
CA ASP A 326 -23.98 1.30 -27.74
C ASP A 326 -22.93 0.26 -28.21
N THR A 327 -23.06 -1.02 -27.82
CA THR A 327 -22.19 -2.10 -28.33
C THR A 327 -22.83 -2.85 -29.52
N MET A 328 -24.05 -2.50 -29.92
CA MET A 328 -24.81 -3.15 -31.01
C MET A 328 -25.18 -2.21 -32.18
N MET A 329 -24.53 -1.05 -32.31
CA MET A 329 -24.54 -0.20 -33.52
C MET A 329 -23.12 0.04 -34.00
#